data_AF-A0A662S5D2-F1
#
_entry.id   AF-A0A662S5D2-F1
#
_cell.length_a   1.000
_cell.length_b   1.000
_cell.length_c   1.000
_cell.angle_alpha   90.00
_cell.angle_beta   90.00
_cell.angle_gamma   90.00
#
_symmetry.space_group_name_H-M   'P 1'
#
loop_
_entity.id
_entity.type
_entity.pdbx_description
1 polymer ?
#
loop_
_entity_poly.entity_id
_entity_poly.type
_entity_poly.pdbx_seq_one_letter_code
_entity_poly.pdbx_strand_id
1 'polypeptide(L)' 'ERYKLGYHKVAKIIELLDMVDVYAVTELEPIILQRIGFKPFNSIQGAIDEALNRKDGKVAVLPEASITIPSPLGDS' A
#
# COMPACT_ATOMS: atom_id res chain seq x y z
N GLU A 1 3.10 28.21 -13.82
CA GLU A 1 2.40 27.02 -13.30
C GLU A 1 2.21 27.15 -11.79
N ARG A 2 1.02 26.82 -11.25
CA ARG A 2 0.75 26.96 -9.81
C ARG A 2 1.16 25.69 -9.08
N TYR A 3 2.27 25.76 -8.34
CA TYR A 3 2.55 24.79 -7.28
C TYR A 3 1.34 24.67 -6.36
N LYS A 4 0.77 23.47 -6.23
CA LYS A 4 -0.26 23.15 -5.25
C LYS A 4 0.36 22.27 -4.18
N LEU A 5 0.30 22.74 -2.93
CA LEU A 5 0.78 21.98 -1.79
C LEU A 5 0.14 20.58 -1.78
N GLY A 6 0.97 19.54 -1.67
CA GLY A 6 0.54 18.13 -1.63
C GLY A 6 0.56 17.38 -2.97
N TYR A 7 0.63 18.06 -4.12
CA TYR A 7 0.61 17.38 -5.43
C TYR A 7 1.79 16.43 -5.63
N HIS A 8 2.98 16.78 -5.13
CA HIS A 8 4.16 15.92 -5.25
C HIS A 8 4.02 14.59 -4.46
N LYS A 9 3.26 14.57 -3.36
CA LYS A 9 2.97 13.33 -2.63
C LYS A 9 2.00 12.44 -3.41
N VAL A 10 0.98 13.06 -4.01
CA VAL A 10 0.01 12.35 -4.86
C VAL A 10 0.69 11.74 -6.07
N ALA A 11 1.59 12.48 -6.73
CA ALA A 11 2.38 11.96 -7.85
C ALA A 11 3.18 10.70 -7.45
N LYS A 12 3.80 10.68 -6.27
CA LYS A 12 4.51 9.49 -5.78
C LYS A 12 3.60 8.31 -5.46
N ILE A 13 2.38 8.54 -4.98
CA ILE A 13 1.39 7.47 -4.82
C ILE A 13 1.00 6.90 -6.19
N ILE A 14 0.75 7.75 -7.18
CA ILE A 14 0.42 7.32 -8.54
C ILE A 14 1.56 6.49 -9.15
N GLU A 15 2.80 6.98 -9.07
CA GLU A 15 3.98 6.23 -9.54
C GLU A 15 4.11 4.87 -8.85
N LEU A 16 3.79 4.78 -7.55
CA LEU A 16 3.81 3.52 -6.80
C LEU A 16 2.72 2.56 -7.28
N LEU A 17 1.50 3.06 -7.52
CA LEU A 17 0.37 2.25 -7.98
C LEU A 17 0.56 1.64 -9.38
N ASP A 18 1.44 2.22 -10.20
CA ASP A 18 1.84 1.62 -11.48
C ASP A 18 2.70 0.35 -11.29
N MET A 19 3.34 0.19 -10.13
CA MET A 19 4.30 -0.87 -9.86
C MET A 19 3.78 -1.94 -8.90
N VAL A 20 2.84 -1.59 -8.01
CA VAL A 20 2.37 -2.49 -6.94
C VAL A 20 0.86 -2.41 -6.75
N ASP A 21 0.29 -3.53 -6.30
CA ASP A 21 -1.08 -3.55 -5.79
C ASP A 21 -1.09 -3.11 -4.32
N VAL A 22 -1.91 -2.10 -4.00
CA VAL A 22 -2.14 -1.66 -2.62
C VAL A 22 -3.48 -2.19 -2.13
N TYR A 23 -3.44 -3.09 -1.15
CA TYR A 23 -4.60 -3.65 -0.47
C TYR A 23 -4.84 -2.88 0.84
N ALA A 24 -6.08 -2.45 1.09
CA ALA A 24 -6.42 -1.62 2.22
C ALA A 24 -7.53 -2.23 3.07
N VAL A 25 -7.26 -2.45 4.35
CA VAL A 25 -8.22 -2.89 5.36
C VAL A 25 -8.43 -1.73 6.33
N THR A 26 -9.53 -0.99 6.16
CA THR A 26 -9.86 0.20 6.93
C THR A 26 -11.38 0.35 7.04
N GLU A 27 -11.85 1.26 7.88
CA GLU A 27 -13.28 1.59 7.98
C GLU A 27 -13.77 2.59 6.91
N LEU A 28 -12.90 3.00 5.98
CA LEU A 28 -13.29 3.88 4.88
C LEU A 28 -14.23 3.16 3.91
N GLU A 29 -15.16 3.92 3.33
CA GLU A 29 -16.05 3.37 2.30
C GLU A 29 -15.23 2.81 1.13
N PRO A 30 -15.51 1.58 0.66
CA PRO A 30 -14.77 0.93 -0.42
C PRO A 30 -14.64 1.80 -1.68
N ILE A 31 -15.65 2.61 -1.99
CA ILE A 31 -15.65 3.50 -3.16
C ILE A 31 -14.57 4.58 -3.09
N ILE A 32 -14.22 5.05 -1.88
CA ILE A 32 -13.17 6.05 -1.69
C ILE A 32 -11.81 5.42 -2.03
N LEU A 33 -11.55 4.21 -1.52
CA LEU A 33 -10.32 3.47 -1.77
C LEU A 33 -10.15 3.13 -3.25
N GLN A 34 -11.23 2.66 -3.91
CA GLN A 34 -11.20 2.37 -5.34
C GLN A 34 -10.90 3.61 -6.19
N ARG A 35 -11.47 4.77 -5.83
CA ARG A 35 -11.23 6.04 -6.55
C ARG A 35 -9.77 6.50 -6.50
N ILE A 36 -9.01 6.07 -5.49
CA ILE A 36 -7.58 6.38 -5.37
C ILE A 36 -6.68 5.21 -5.81
N GLY A 37 -7.25 4.19 -6.47
CA GLY A 37 -6.50 3.05 -7.01
C GLY A 37 -6.15 1.95 -5.99
N PHE A 38 -6.71 2.00 -4.79
CA PHE A 38 -6.48 1.00 -3.75
C PHE A 38 -7.55 -0.10 -3.83
N LYS A 39 -7.20 -1.32 -3.43
CA LYS A 39 -8.10 -2.48 -3.39
C LYS A 39 -8.66 -2.66 -1.97
N PRO A 40 -9.96 -2.41 -1.74
CA PRO A 40 -10.54 -2.51 -0.40
C PRO A 40 -10.75 -3.97 0.01
N PHE A 41 -10.48 -4.28 1.28
CA PHE A 41 -10.71 -5.59 1.90
C PHE A 41 -11.31 -5.44 3.30
N ASN A 42 -12.13 -6.40 3.70
CA ASN A 42 -12.79 -6.40 5.01
C ASN A 42 -11.96 -7.10 6.11
N SER A 43 -10.87 -7.79 5.74
CA SER A 43 -9.99 -8.48 6.69
C SER A 43 -8.56 -8.53 6.17
N ILE A 44 -7.61 -8.55 7.11
CA ILE A 44 -6.18 -8.72 6.79
C ILE A 44 -5.94 -10.06 6.10
N GLN A 45 -6.57 -11.14 6.58
CA GLN A 45 -6.41 -12.47 5.99
C GLN A 45 -6.87 -12.50 4.53
N GLY A 46 -8.04 -11.93 4.21
CA GLY A 46 -8.54 -11.91 2.84
C GLY A 46 -7.62 -11.13 1.89
N ALA A 47 -7.00 -10.05 2.37
CA ALA A 47 -6.03 -9.28 1.61
C ALA A 47 -4.73 -10.08 1.35
N ILE A 48 -4.24 -10.82 2.35
CA ILE A 48 -3.04 -11.66 2.23
C ILE A 48 -3.32 -12.83 1.28
N ASP A 49 -4.46 -13.50 1.40
CA ASP A 49 -4.84 -14.63 0.56
C ASP A 49 -4.90 -14.21 -0.93
N GLU A 50 -5.54 -13.07 -1.23
CA GLU A 50 -5.58 -12.53 -2.59
C GLU A 50 -4.16 -12.21 -3.11
N ALA A 51 -3.30 -11.63 -2.27
CA ALA A 51 -1.94 -11.29 -2.67
C ALA A 51 -1.11 -12.55 -2.98
N LEU A 52 -1.18 -13.58 -2.13
CA LEU A 52 -0.46 -14.83 -2.30
C LEU A 52 -0.99 -15.68 -3.47
N ASN A 53 -2.30 -15.61 -3.76
CA ASN A 53 -2.87 -16.25 -4.94
C ASN A 53 -2.32 -15.68 -6.26
N ARG A 54 -1.86 -14.43 -6.26
CA ARG A 54 -1.30 -13.76 -7.45
C ARG A 54 0.20 -13.92 -7.58
N LYS A 55 0.92 -14.06 -6.46
CA LYS A 55 2.38 -14.13 -6.43
C LYS A 55 2.86 -15.03 -5.29
N ASP A 56 3.69 -16.00 -5.64
CA ASP A 56 4.49 -16.72 -4.65
C ASP A 56 5.60 -15.82 -4.11
N GLY A 57 5.78 -15.80 -2.79
CA GLY A 57 6.79 -14.96 -2.17
C GLY A 57 6.85 -15.07 -0.66
N LYS A 58 7.79 -14.32 -0.07
CA LYS A 58 7.90 -14.15 1.39
C LYS A 58 7.10 -12.93 1.81
N VAL A 59 6.52 -13.00 3.00
CA VAL A 59 5.80 -11.89 3.62
C VAL A 59 6.72 -11.18 4.61
N ALA A 60 6.87 -9.86 4.44
CA ALA A 60 7.49 -8.99 5.44
C ALA A 60 6.37 -8.29 6.23
N VAL A 61 6.48 -8.29 7.57
CA VAL A 61 5.49 -7.68 8.45
C VAL A 61 6.13 -6.50 9.17
N LEU A 62 5.50 -5.31 9.06
CA LEU A 62 5.89 -4.09 9.76
C LEU A 62 4.72 -3.62 10.65
N PRO A 63 4.64 -4.05 11.92
CA PRO A 63 3.49 -3.73 12.78
C PRO A 63 3.29 -2.23 13.01
N GLU A 64 4.39 -1.49 13.19
CA GLU A 64 4.40 -0.04 13.47
C GLU A 64 5.12 0.72 12.35
N ALA A 65 4.63 0.55 11.12
CA ALA A 65 5.29 1.05 9.90
C ALA A 65 5.47 2.59 9.87
N SER A 66 4.68 3.35 10.64
CA SER A 66 4.77 4.81 10.70
C SER A 66 6.03 5.32 11.41
N ILE A 67 6.62 4.49 12.28
CA ILE A 67 7.82 4.81 13.08
C ILE A 67 9.00 3.87 12.79
N THR A 68 8.83 2.91 11.88
CA THR A 68 9.86 1.94 11.49
C THR A 68 10.64 2.46 10.29
N ILE A 69 11.97 2.48 10.39
CA ILE A 69 12.86 2.74 9.25
C ILE A 69 13.43 1.39 8.79
N PRO A 70 12.94 0.82 7.67
CA PRO A 70 13.45 -0.46 7.18
C PRO A 70 14.88 -0.28 6.64
N SER A 71 15.81 -1.12 7.10
CA SER A 71 17.16 -1.20 6.52
C SER A 71 17.13 -2.10 5.28
N PRO A 72 17.61 -1.63 4.11
CA PRO A 72 17.71 -2.45 2.90
C PRO A 72 18.75 -3.58 3.00
N LEU A 73 19.64 -3.51 4.01
CA LEU A 73 20.62 -4.53 4.33
C LEU A 73 20.22 -5.11 5.69
N GLY A 74 19.74 -6.35 5.73
CA GLY A 74 19.70 -7.09 7.00
C GLY A 74 21.12 -7.21 7.53
N ASP A 75 21.30 -7.07 8.85
CA ASP A 75 22.61 -7.19 9.48
C ASP A 75 23.32 -8.45 8.95
N SER A 76 24.39 -8.22 8.19
CA SER A 76 25.31 -9.24 7.70
C SER A 76 26.13 -9.82 8.84
#